data_AF-A0A7S0L9A8-F1
#
_entry.id   AF-A0A7S0L9A8-F1
#
_cell.length_a   1.000
_cell.length_b   1.000
_cell.length_c   1.000
_cell.angle_alpha   90.00
_cell.angle_beta   90.00
_cell.angle_gamma   90.00
#
_symmetry.space_group_name_H-M   'P 1'
#
loop_
_entity.id
_entity.type
_entity.pdbx_description
1 polymer ?
#
loop_
_entity_poly.entity_id
_entity_poly.type
_entity_poly.pdbx_seq_one_letter_code
_entity_poly.pdbx_strand_id
1 'polypeptide(L)'
;FAISRRWFERLGRYDAGMEVWGYENVELSFRVWQCGGSLEIEPCSRVGHVFRPFSPYLPMPTLAQTRNKWRAAVVWMDGYASLVASSLGQAATFAQAGLRARLTLRESLQCHPFDWYLHHVFPEGKAELQHRAQKKNERQKEDERDNQSRTMPQQRPERLGHP
;
A
#
# COMPACT_ATOMS: atom_id res chain seq x y z
N PHE A 1 -5.59 10.48 19.29
CA PHE A 1 -6.67 9.48 19.36
C PHE A 1 -6.82 9.05 20.82
N ALA A 2 -7.96 8.43 21.18
CA ALA A 2 -8.17 7.82 22.49
C ALA A 2 -8.45 6.32 22.29
N ILE A 3 -7.95 5.48 23.20
CA ILE A 3 -8.14 4.03 23.15
C ILE A 3 -8.10 3.45 24.57
N SER A 4 -8.90 2.41 24.82
CA SER A 4 -8.79 1.65 26.07
C SER A 4 -7.40 1.03 26.20
N ARG A 5 -6.73 1.24 27.34
CA ARG A 5 -5.41 0.65 27.61
C ARG A 5 -5.41 -0.87 27.44
N ARG A 6 -6.40 -1.55 28.03
CA ARG A 6 -6.53 -3.02 27.95
C ARG A 6 -6.71 -3.49 26.51
N TRP A 7 -7.45 -2.72 25.70
CA TRP A 7 -7.63 -3.04 24.28
C TRP A 7 -6.33 -2.80 23.49
N PHE A 8 -5.65 -1.68 23.72
CA PHE A 8 -4.37 -1.37 23.08
C PHE A 8 -3.29 -2.42 23.39
N GLU A 9 -3.24 -2.90 24.63
CA GLU A 9 -2.34 -3.99 25.03
C GLU A 9 -2.70 -5.30 24.35
N ARG A 10 -3.99 -5.66 24.28
CA ARG A 10 -4.47 -6.86 23.59
C ARG A 10 -4.18 -6.85 22.09
N LEU A 11 -4.36 -5.70 21.45
CA LEU A 11 -3.99 -5.50 20.05
C LEU A 11 -2.48 -5.54 19.83
N GLY A 12 -1.65 -5.61 20.88
CA GLY A 12 -0.19 -5.75 20.74
C GLY A 12 0.57 -4.43 20.66
N ARG A 13 0.01 -3.32 21.18
CA ARG A 13 0.62 -1.97 21.23
C ARG A 13 1.08 -1.49 19.85
N TYR A 14 2.07 -0.61 19.76
CA TYR A 14 2.72 -0.30 18.49
C TYR A 14 3.73 -1.37 18.09
N ASP A 15 4.03 -1.45 16.81
CA ASP A 15 5.15 -2.24 16.31
C ASP A 15 6.48 -1.62 16.75
N ALA A 16 7.15 -2.27 17.71
CA ALA A 16 8.44 -1.82 18.25
C ALA A 16 9.57 -1.82 17.22
N GLY A 17 9.38 -2.44 16.03
CA GLY A 17 10.35 -2.39 14.94
C GLY A 17 10.20 -1.19 14.01
N MET A 18 9.22 -0.32 14.23
CA MET A 18 9.07 0.97 13.54
C MET A 18 9.98 2.03 14.16
N GLU A 19 10.50 2.91 13.30
CA GLU A 19 11.51 3.90 13.66
C GLU A 19 11.05 5.33 13.40
N VAL A 20 11.47 6.25 14.27
CA VAL A 20 11.30 7.71 14.15
C VAL A 20 9.86 8.17 13.96
N TRP A 21 9.36 8.21 12.72
CA TRP A 21 8.06 8.77 12.39
C TRP A 21 7.52 8.25 11.05
N GLY A 22 6.21 7.97 11.02
CA GLY A 22 5.43 7.74 9.82
C GLY A 22 4.96 6.29 9.67
N TYR A 23 3.76 6.15 9.14
CA TYR A 23 3.05 4.89 8.86
C TYR A 23 2.62 4.06 10.08
N GLU A 24 2.96 4.47 11.31
CA GLU A 24 2.42 3.83 12.54
C GLU A 24 0.90 4.02 12.66
N ASN A 25 0.38 5.15 12.18
CA ASN A 25 -1.04 5.43 12.10
C ASN A 25 -1.75 4.50 11.10
N VAL A 26 -1.13 4.23 9.95
CA VAL A 26 -1.68 3.33 8.91
C VAL A 26 -1.67 1.89 9.39
N GLU A 27 -0.57 1.43 9.98
CA GLU A 27 -0.46 0.09 10.57
C GLU A 27 -1.50 -0.16 11.64
N LEU A 28 -1.64 0.77 12.59
CA LEU A 28 -2.64 0.65 13.65
C LEU A 28 -4.06 0.68 13.07
N SER A 29 -4.31 1.49 12.04
CA SER A 29 -5.63 1.57 11.42
C SER A 29 -6.05 0.26 10.77
N PHE A 30 -5.15 -0.34 10.00
CA PHE A 30 -5.37 -1.65 9.38
C PHE A 30 -5.59 -2.74 10.44
N ARG A 31 -4.76 -2.76 11.47
CA ARG A 31 -4.88 -3.74 12.56
C ARG A 31 -6.20 -3.60 13.31
N VAL A 32 -6.61 -2.38 13.67
CA VAL A 32 -7.87 -2.17 14.40
C VAL A 32 -9.05 -2.71 13.59
N TRP A 33 -9.18 -2.33 12.32
CA TRP A 33 -10.28 -2.79 11.48
C TRP A 33 -10.25 -4.28 11.20
N GLN A 34 -9.10 -4.83 10.83
CA GLN A 34 -8.99 -6.25 10.50
C GLN A 34 -9.17 -7.15 11.72
N CYS A 35 -8.85 -6.68 12.93
CA CYS A 35 -8.89 -7.48 14.15
C CYS A 35 -10.12 -7.18 15.04
N GLY A 36 -11.21 -6.70 14.44
CA GLY A 36 -12.53 -6.62 15.09
C GLY A 36 -12.83 -5.33 15.87
N GLY A 37 -12.09 -4.25 15.62
CA GLY A 37 -12.40 -2.91 16.13
C GLY A 37 -12.90 -1.96 15.04
N SER A 38 -13.18 -0.72 15.43
CA SER A 38 -13.54 0.39 14.55
C SER A 38 -12.66 1.62 14.81
N LEU A 39 -12.60 2.52 13.82
CA LEU A 39 -12.02 3.86 13.98
C LEU A 39 -13.11 4.88 13.74
N GLU A 40 -13.27 5.80 14.68
CA GLU A 40 -14.36 6.78 14.68
C GLU A 40 -13.82 8.20 14.85
N ILE A 41 -14.46 9.15 14.18
CA ILE A 41 -14.21 10.57 14.34
C ILE A 41 -15.39 11.13 15.16
N GLU A 42 -15.11 11.54 16.39
CA GLU A 42 -16.11 12.13 17.29
C GLU A 42 -16.23 13.64 17.03
N PRO A 43 -17.30 14.13 16.36
CA PRO A 43 -17.44 15.54 15.97
C PRO A 43 -17.51 16.51 17.17
N CYS A 44 -17.91 16.04 18.36
CA CYS A 44 -17.94 16.85 19.57
C CYS A 44 -16.55 17.03 20.21
N SER A 45 -15.59 16.15 19.93
CA SER A 45 -14.23 16.21 20.48
C SER A 45 -13.31 17.01 19.57
N ARG A 46 -13.03 18.27 19.91
CA ARG A 46 -12.23 19.19 19.09
C ARG A 46 -10.85 19.43 19.68
N VAL A 47 -9.81 19.12 18.90
CA VAL A 47 -8.40 19.37 19.24
C VAL A 47 -7.73 20.06 18.04
N GLY A 48 -7.17 21.24 18.26
CA GLY A 48 -6.42 21.96 17.22
C GLY A 48 -5.03 21.34 16.99
N HIS A 49 -4.64 21.18 15.73
CA HIS A 49 -3.29 20.75 15.34
C HIS A 49 -2.69 21.77 14.36
N VAL A 50 -1.49 22.27 14.66
CA VAL A 50 -0.77 23.19 13.78
C VAL A 50 -0.08 22.37 12.69
N PHE A 51 -0.68 22.34 11.50
CA PHE A 51 -0.08 21.67 10.35
C PHE A 51 1.17 22.44 9.89
N ARG A 52 2.26 21.70 9.68
CA ARG A 52 3.50 22.24 9.16
C ARG A 52 3.68 21.79 7.70
N PRO A 53 4.16 22.67 6.80
CA PRO A 53 4.36 22.34 5.40
C PRO A 53 5.51 21.35 5.16
N PHE A 54 6.44 21.25 6.11
CA PHE A 54 7.57 20.31 6.05
C PHE A 54 7.91 19.78 7.45
N SER A 55 8.61 18.65 7.48
CA SER A 55 9.16 18.08 8.71
C SER A 55 10.29 18.97 9.21
N PRO A 56 10.27 19.42 10.47
CA PRO A 56 11.33 20.27 11.03
C PRO A 56 12.61 19.47 11.37
N TYR A 57 12.57 18.14 11.31
CA TYR A 57 13.67 17.29 11.78
C TYR A 57 14.42 16.57 10.65
N LEU A 58 13.71 16.11 9.61
CA LEU A 58 14.32 15.32 8.52
C LEU A 58 13.60 15.57 7.19
N PRO A 59 14.32 15.63 6.06
CA PRO A 59 13.70 15.61 4.73
C PRO A 59 12.96 14.29 4.52
N MET A 60 11.75 14.37 3.97
CA MET A 60 10.85 13.23 3.76
C MET A 60 10.81 12.84 2.27
N PRO A 61 10.66 11.54 1.92
CA PRO A 61 10.59 10.39 2.81
C PRO A 61 11.98 9.95 3.33
N THR A 62 12.06 9.61 4.62
CA THR A 62 13.27 9.07 5.22
C THR A 62 13.35 7.55 5.00
N LEU A 63 14.55 6.98 5.16
CA LEU A 63 14.73 5.51 5.18
C LEU A 63 13.83 4.84 6.23
N ALA A 64 13.69 5.47 7.41
CA ALA A 64 12.80 5.01 8.47
C ALA A 64 11.33 5.00 8.03
N GLN A 65 10.86 6.04 7.34
CA GLN A 65 9.50 6.07 6.83
C GLN A 65 9.25 4.97 5.77
N THR A 66 10.21 4.77 4.86
CA THR A 66 10.17 3.69 3.85
C THR A 66 10.13 2.31 4.52
N ARG A 67 10.94 2.10 5.55
CA ARG A 67 10.92 0.89 6.39
C ARG A 67 9.57 0.70 7.06
N ASN A 68 9.03 1.71 7.75
CA ASN A 68 7.75 1.61 8.46
C ASN A 68 6.59 1.32 7.49
N LYS A 69 6.58 1.97 6.32
CA LYS A 69 5.63 1.70 5.23
C LYS A 69 5.68 0.23 4.81
N TRP A 70 6.89 -0.29 4.60
CA TRP A 70 7.08 -1.69 4.21
C TRP A 70 6.62 -2.67 5.29
N ARG A 71 6.96 -2.40 6.56
CA ARG A 71 6.51 -3.23 7.70
C ARG A 71 4.98 -3.29 7.79
N ALA A 72 4.31 -2.15 7.67
CA ALA A 72 2.85 -2.08 7.65
C ALA A 72 2.26 -2.90 6.49
N ALA A 73 2.84 -2.75 5.29
CA ALA A 73 2.36 -3.43 4.10
C ALA A 73 2.50 -4.95 4.20
N VAL A 74 3.68 -5.47 4.53
CA VAL A 74 3.93 -6.91 4.57
C VAL A 74 3.07 -7.61 5.62
N VAL A 75 2.84 -6.97 6.77
CA VAL A 75 2.06 -7.61 7.85
C VAL A 75 0.56 -7.55 7.56
N TRP A 76 0.05 -6.47 6.97
CA TRP A 76 -1.40 -6.19 6.97
C TRP A 76 -2.06 -6.11 5.60
N MET A 77 -1.30 -6.12 4.50
CA MET A 77 -1.84 -5.94 3.14
C MET A 77 -1.85 -7.20 2.28
N ASP A 78 -1.41 -8.35 2.78
CA ASP A 78 -1.38 -9.61 2.03
C ASP A 78 -0.72 -9.45 0.65
N GLY A 79 -1.32 -10.00 -0.42
CA GLY A 79 -0.84 -9.83 -1.79
C GLY A 79 -0.78 -8.38 -2.28
N TYR A 80 -1.54 -7.46 -1.67
CA TYR A 80 -1.51 -6.04 -2.00
C TYR A 80 -0.23 -5.34 -1.53
N ALA A 81 0.59 -5.98 -0.68
CA ALA A 81 1.92 -5.47 -0.32
C ALA A 81 2.83 -5.27 -1.55
N SER A 82 2.60 -6.03 -2.63
CA SER A 82 3.32 -5.88 -3.92
C SER A 82 3.15 -4.50 -4.57
N LEU A 83 2.00 -3.84 -4.35
CA LEU A 83 1.75 -2.48 -4.80
C LEU A 83 2.67 -1.49 -4.08
N VAL A 84 2.91 -1.72 -2.79
CA VAL A 84 3.84 -0.93 -2.00
C VAL A 84 5.28 -1.21 -2.43
N ALA A 85 5.66 -2.48 -2.61
CA ALA A 85 7.00 -2.84 -3.11
C ALA A 85 7.32 -2.13 -4.43
N SER A 86 6.37 -2.13 -5.38
CA SER A 86 6.52 -1.44 -6.67
C SER A 86 6.72 0.07 -6.51
N SER A 87 6.09 0.70 -5.50
CA SER A 87 6.27 2.13 -5.21
C SER A 87 7.61 2.46 -4.52
N LEU A 88 8.22 1.48 -3.87
CA LEU A 88 9.48 1.66 -3.13
C LEU A 88 10.72 1.37 -4.00
N GLY A 89 10.57 0.69 -5.13
CA GLY A 89 11.68 0.36 -6.03
C GLY A 89 12.81 -0.39 -5.31
N GLN A 90 14.06 0.03 -5.52
CA GLN A 90 15.23 -0.58 -4.87
C GLN A 90 15.23 -0.43 -3.33
N ALA A 91 14.40 0.45 -2.76
CA ALA A 91 14.27 0.59 -1.31
C ALA A 91 13.40 -0.51 -0.66
N ALA A 92 12.83 -1.44 -1.45
CA ALA A 92 12.07 -2.57 -0.92
C ALA A 92 12.95 -3.68 -0.30
N THR A 93 14.27 -3.59 -0.38
CA THR A 93 15.25 -4.56 0.18
C THR A 93 15.40 -4.44 1.70
N PHE A 94 14.30 -4.35 2.44
CA PHE A 94 14.32 -4.55 3.88
C PHE A 94 14.11 -6.03 4.19
N ALA A 95 15.02 -6.61 4.97
CA ALA A 95 14.87 -7.98 5.44
C ALA A 95 13.52 -8.15 6.19
N GLN A 96 12.82 -9.25 5.92
CA GLN A 96 11.64 -9.65 6.71
C GLN A 96 12.00 -9.98 8.17
N ALA A 97 13.30 -10.03 8.49
CA ALA A 97 13.81 -10.19 9.84
C ALA A 97 13.17 -9.14 10.78
N GLY A 98 12.60 -9.62 11.89
CA GLY A 98 11.91 -8.76 12.86
C GLY A 98 10.42 -8.48 12.57
N LEU A 99 9.80 -9.16 11.60
CA LEU A 99 8.33 -9.13 11.40
C LEU A 99 7.58 -10.29 12.05
N ARG A 100 8.29 -11.37 12.43
CA ARG A 100 7.69 -12.60 12.98
C ARG A 100 6.72 -12.31 14.14
N ALA A 101 7.11 -11.46 15.09
CA ALA A 101 6.26 -11.10 16.23
C ALA A 101 4.96 -10.38 15.83
N ARG A 102 4.92 -9.67 14.69
CA ARG A 102 3.71 -9.02 14.17
C ARG A 102 2.85 -9.98 13.36
N LEU A 103 3.46 -10.87 12.59
CA LEU A 103 2.76 -11.93 11.86
C LEU A 103 2.05 -12.89 12.83
N THR A 104 2.77 -13.39 13.84
CA THR A 104 2.20 -14.25 14.90
C THR A 104 1.09 -13.54 15.68
N LEU A 105 1.24 -12.24 15.94
CA LEU A 105 0.19 -11.45 16.58
C LEU A 105 -1.09 -11.42 15.71
N ARG A 106 -0.94 -11.12 14.40
CA ARG A 106 -2.07 -11.10 13.46
C ARG A 106 -2.80 -12.44 13.40
N GLU A 107 -2.04 -13.53 13.35
CA GLU A 107 -2.58 -14.90 13.40
C GLU A 107 -3.32 -15.16 14.73
N SER A 108 -2.72 -14.80 15.87
CA SER A 108 -3.31 -15.04 17.20
C SER A 108 -4.61 -14.27 17.44
N LEU A 109 -4.75 -13.09 16.82
CA LEU A 109 -5.93 -12.25 16.89
C LEU A 109 -7.01 -12.66 15.87
N GLN A 110 -6.71 -13.64 15.01
CA GLN A 110 -7.63 -14.15 13.98
C GLN A 110 -8.17 -13.04 13.07
N CYS A 111 -7.30 -12.10 12.70
CA CYS A 111 -7.71 -10.92 11.95
C CYS A 111 -8.16 -11.30 10.52
N HIS A 112 -9.11 -10.52 9.99
CA HIS A 112 -9.55 -10.62 8.61
C HIS A 112 -8.41 -10.32 7.60
N PRO A 113 -8.50 -10.85 6.36
CA PRO A 113 -7.56 -10.51 5.29
C PRO A 113 -7.76 -9.06 4.82
N PHE A 114 -6.77 -8.50 4.13
CA PHE A 114 -6.83 -7.14 3.60
C PHE A 114 -7.91 -6.96 2.53
N ASP A 115 -8.21 -8.02 1.76
CA ASP A 115 -9.32 -7.96 0.80
C ASP A 115 -10.67 -7.74 1.50
N TRP A 116 -10.86 -8.32 2.70
CA TRP A 116 -12.04 -8.05 3.52
C TRP A 116 -12.10 -6.57 3.94
N TYR A 117 -10.97 -5.97 4.33
CA TYR A 117 -10.89 -4.55 4.66
C TYR A 117 -11.30 -3.68 3.45
N LEU A 118 -10.75 -3.98 2.28
CA LEU A 118 -11.09 -3.26 1.05
C LEU A 118 -12.57 -3.43 0.65
N HIS A 119 -13.20 -4.55 0.99
CA HIS A 119 -14.62 -4.75 0.71
C HIS A 119 -15.57 -4.08 1.70
N HIS A 120 -15.24 -4.10 2.99
CA HIS A 120 -16.19 -3.75 4.05
C HIS A 120 -15.90 -2.41 4.72
N VAL A 121 -14.65 -1.94 4.64
CA VAL A 121 -14.19 -0.73 5.33
C VAL A 121 -13.80 0.37 4.34
N PHE A 122 -13.17 0.02 3.21
CA PHE A 122 -12.73 1.01 2.22
C PHE A 122 -13.04 0.59 0.76
N PRO A 123 -14.32 0.43 0.40
CA PRO A 123 -14.76 0.01 -0.93
C PRO A 123 -14.36 1.00 -2.04
N GLU A 124 -14.29 2.30 -1.74
CA GLU A 124 -13.85 3.31 -2.70
C GLU A 124 -12.39 3.09 -3.11
N GLY A 125 -11.55 2.71 -2.15
CA GLY A 125 -10.16 2.33 -2.41
C GLY A 125 -10.05 1.08 -3.28
N LYS A 126 -10.94 0.10 -3.09
CA LYS A 126 -11.01 -1.09 -3.94
C LYS A 126 -11.37 -0.74 -5.39
N ALA A 127 -12.39 0.10 -5.56
CA ALA A 127 -12.83 0.54 -6.88
C ALA A 127 -11.70 1.28 -7.64
N GLU A 128 -10.96 2.14 -6.93
CA GLU A 128 -9.83 2.87 -7.51
C GLU A 128 -8.69 1.92 -7.94
N LEU A 129 -8.36 0.91 -7.12
CA LEU A 129 -7.35 -0.10 -7.49
C LEU A 129 -7.75 -0.88 -8.75
N GLN A 130 -9.02 -1.27 -8.87
CA GLN A 130 -9.55 -1.98 -10.03
C GLN A 130 -9.50 -1.11 -11.29
N HIS A 131 -9.93 0.15 -11.19
CA HIS A 131 -9.88 1.11 -12.28
C HIS A 131 -8.44 1.38 -12.76
N ARG A 132 -7.48 1.50 -11.84
CA ARG A 132 -6.06 1.65 -12.19
C ARG A 132 -5.50 0.39 -12.88
N ALA A 133 -5.89 -0.79 -12.44
CA ALA A 133 -5.49 -2.04 -13.08
C ALA A 133 -6.04 -2.15 -14.51
N GLN A 134 -7.31 -1.78 -14.72
CA GLN A 134 -7.92 -1.76 -16.05
C GLN A 134 -7.20 -0.80 -17.00
N LYS A 135 -6.95 0.44 -16.56
CA LYS A 135 -6.19 1.43 -17.36
C LYS A 135 -4.80 0.95 -17.72
N LYS A 136 -4.12 0.23 -16.83
CA LYS A 136 -2.79 -0.34 -17.10
C LYS A 136 -2.86 -1.40 -18.20
N ASN A 137 -3.88 -2.27 -18.15
CA ASN A 137 -4.09 -3.31 -19.16
C ASN A 137 -4.46 -2.71 -20.53
N GLU A 138 -5.24 -1.63 -20.55
CA GLU A 138 -5.58 -0.91 -21.79
C GLU A 138 -4.32 -0.31 -22.45
N ARG A 139 -3.48 0.38 -21.67
CA ARG A 139 -2.19 0.92 -22.17
C ARG A 139 -1.26 -0.17 -22.72
N GLN A 140 -1.15 -1.30 -22.03
CA GLN A 140 -0.33 -2.43 -22.51
C GLN A 140 -0.83 -2.98 -23.85
N LYS A 141 -2.15 -3.06 -24.04
CA LYS A 141 -2.74 -3.49 -25.32
C LYS A 141 -2.48 -2.49 -26.44
N GLU A 142 -2.47 -1.19 -26.15
CA GLU A 142 -2.11 -0.15 -27.11
C GLU A 142 -0.63 -0.27 -27.51
N ASP A 143 0.27 -0.39 -26.53
CA ASP A 143 1.71 -0.57 -26.77
C ASP A 143 1.99 -1.82 -27.62
N GLU A 144 1.29 -2.93 -27.36
CA GLU A 144 1.41 -4.17 -28.14
C GLU A 144 0.93 -4.00 -29.60
N ARG A 145 -0.17 -3.28 -29.81
CA ARG A 145 -0.70 -2.97 -31.16
C ARG A 145 0.24 -2.06 -31.95
N ASP A 146 0.79 -1.05 -31.29
CA ASP A 146 1.75 -0.14 -31.91
C ASP A 146 3.05 -0.87 -32.28
N ASN A 147 3.51 -1.78 -31.42
CA ASN A 147 4.70 -2.58 -31.68
C ASN A 147 4.49 -3.59 -32.83
N GLN A 148 3.31 -4.22 -32.93
CA GLN A 148 2.93 -5.05 -34.08
C GLN A 148 2.87 -4.25 -35.38
N SER A 149 2.33 -3.02 -35.34
CA SER A 149 2.24 -2.15 -36.52
C SER A 149 3.62 -1.69 -37.01
N ARG A 150 4.59 -1.51 -36.11
CA ARG A 150 5.99 -1.15 -36.45
C ARG A 150 6.83 -2.32 -36.97
N THR A 151 6.46 -3.55 -36.66
CA THR A 151 7.21 -4.77 -37.03
C THR A 151 6.67 -5.46 -38.28
N MET A 152 5.54 -5.01 -38.83
CA MET A 152 5.04 -5.45 -40.14
C MET A 152 6.03 -5.03 -41.25
N PRO A 153 6.60 -5.97 -42.03
CA PRO A 153 7.47 -5.61 -43.14
C PRO A 153 6.66 -4.83 -44.18
N GLN A 154 7.13 -3.62 -44.54
CA GLN A 154 6.61 -2.91 -45.70
C GLN A 154 6.77 -3.81 -46.92
N GLN A 155 5.67 -4.33 -47.46
CA GLN A 155 5.67 -4.98 -48.76
C GLN A 155 6.12 -3.93 -49.78
N ARG A 156 7.38 -4.04 -50.20
CA ARG A 156 7.96 -3.22 -51.25
C ARG A 156 7.18 -3.56 -52.53
N PRO A 157 6.50 -2.61 -53.19
CA PRO A 157 5.75 -2.92 -54.40
C PRO A 157 6.73 -3.44 -55.45
N GLU A 158 6.45 -4.62 -55.99
CA GLU A 158 7.17 -5.18 -57.13
C GLU A 158 7.06 -4.17 -58.28
N ARG A 159 8.21 -3.66 -58.74
CA ARG A 159 8.27 -2.85 -59.95
C ARG A 159 7.89 -3.77 -61.10
N LEU A 160 6.68 -3.62 -61.60
CA LEU A 160 6.29 -4.12 -62.92
C LEU A 160 7.26 -3.51 -63.93
N GLY A 161 8.17 -4.34 -64.43
CA GLY A 161 9.01 -4.00 -65.57
C GLY A 161 8.11 -3.80 -66.78
N HIS A 162 8.09 -2.58 -67.30
CA HIS A 162 7.55 -2.31 -68.62
C HIS A 162 8.67 -2.45 -69.68
N PRO A 163 8.32 -2.97 -70.88
CA PRO A 163 9.26 -3.38 -71.92
C PRO A 163 10.01 -2.22 -72.58
#